data_AF-A0A6N8Z8G4-F1
#
_entry.id   AF-A0A6N8Z8G4-F1
#
_cell.length_a   1.000
_cell.length_b   1.000
_cell.length_c   1.000
_cell.angle_alpha   90.00
_cell.angle_beta   90.00
_cell.angle_gamma   90.00
#
_symmetry.space_group_name_H-M   'P 1'
#
loop_
_entity.id
_entity.type
_entity.pdbx_description
1 polymer ?
#
loop_
_entity_poly.entity_id
_entity_poly.type
_entity_poly.pdbx_seq_one_letter_code
_entity_poly.pdbx_strand_id
1 'polypeptide(L)'
;MENNKFVSRLHDKLERVTNRDVDLSVNDDDPTFLEVDLEASVPRVVLGSNIYEYPGFARMCLEYAAASINEGRHIGELEFHMLLARN
;
A
#
# COMPACT_ATOMS: atom_id res chain seq x y z
N MET A 1 -17.42 3.60 -10.21
CA MET A 1 -17.43 4.91 -9.49
C MET A 1 -17.11 4.75 -8.01
N GLU A 2 -17.60 3.69 -7.34
CA GLU A 2 -17.25 3.40 -5.94
C GLU A 2 -15.77 2.99 -5.77
N ASN A 3 -15.26 2.11 -6.63
CA ASN A 3 -13.85 1.68 -6.60
C ASN A 3 -12.87 2.86 -6.72
N ASN A 4 -13.10 3.80 -7.64
CA ASN A 4 -12.24 4.98 -7.79
C ASN A 4 -12.24 5.87 -6.52
N LYS A 5 -13.40 6.02 -5.85
CA LYS A 5 -13.47 6.74 -4.57
C LYS A 5 -12.75 5.99 -3.45
N PHE A 6 -12.82 4.66 -3.47
CA PHE A 6 -12.11 3.82 -2.51
C PHE A 6 -10.58 3.94 -2.70
N VAL A 7 -10.10 3.81 -3.94
CA VAL A 7 -8.66 3.98 -4.26
C VAL A 7 -8.18 5.37 -3.89
N SER A 8 -8.94 6.42 -4.21
CA SER A 8 -8.59 7.79 -3.80
C SER A 8 -8.46 7.93 -2.28
N ARG A 9 -9.32 7.29 -1.49
CA ARG A 9 -9.17 7.30 -0.01
C ARG A 9 -7.95 6.51 0.48
N LEU A 10 -7.58 5.43 -0.20
CA LEU A 10 -6.35 4.69 0.12
C LEU A 10 -5.12 5.52 -0.20
N HIS A 11 -5.12 6.19 -1.35
CA HIS A 11 -4.08 7.12 -1.78
C HIS A 11 -3.90 8.25 -0.76
N ASP A 12 -4.96 9.00 -0.44
CA ASP A 12 -4.95 10.07 0.57
C ASP A 12 -4.42 9.57 1.93
N LYS A 13 -4.84 8.36 2.34
CA LYS A 13 -4.41 7.77 3.61
C LYS A 13 -2.93 7.43 3.58
N LEU A 14 -2.43 6.90 2.48
CA LEU A 14 -1.03 6.51 2.33
C LEU A 14 -0.14 7.74 2.39
N GLU A 15 -0.42 8.77 1.60
CA GLU A 15 0.34 10.02 1.60
C GLU A 15 0.34 10.70 2.97
N ARG A 16 -0.80 10.69 3.67
CA ARG A 16 -0.90 11.25 5.01
C ARG A 16 -0.05 10.50 6.03
N VAL A 17 0.03 9.17 5.93
CA VAL A 17 0.79 8.33 6.87
C VAL A 17 2.29 8.38 6.59
N THR A 18 2.68 8.53 5.32
CA THR A 18 4.08 8.64 4.90
C THR A 18 4.61 10.07 4.91
N ASN A 19 3.72 11.06 4.95
CA ASN A 19 4.04 12.48 4.79
C ASN A 19 4.84 12.76 3.51
N ARG A 20 4.49 12.07 2.42
CA ARG A 20 5.14 12.10 1.11
C ARG A 20 4.09 11.87 0.02
N ASP A 21 4.30 12.46 -1.15
CA ASP A 21 3.53 12.11 -2.35
C ASP A 21 3.77 10.64 -2.72
N VAL A 22 2.74 9.95 -3.19
CA VAL A 22 2.80 8.55 -3.60
C VAL A 22 2.02 8.33 -4.89
N ASP A 23 2.60 7.61 -5.84
CA ASP A 23 1.88 7.15 -7.03
C ASP A 23 1.19 5.81 -6.71
N LEU A 24 -0.14 5.83 -6.51
CA LEU A 24 -0.92 4.62 -6.22
C LEU A 24 -1.72 4.17 -7.45
N SER A 25 -1.54 2.91 -7.85
CA SER A 25 -2.32 2.26 -8.90
C SER A 25 -2.83 0.89 -8.48
N VAL A 26 -3.81 0.36 -9.22
CA VAL A 26 -4.37 -0.97 -8.99
C VAL A 26 -4.08 -1.85 -10.21
N ASN A 27 -3.59 -3.05 -9.96
CA ASN A 27 -3.45 -4.10 -10.94
C ASN A 27 -4.72 -4.96 -10.93
N ASP A 28 -5.56 -4.79 -11.95
CA ASP A 28 -6.81 -5.55 -12.08
C ASP A 28 -6.58 -6.99 -12.57
N ASP A 29 -5.41 -7.29 -13.15
CA ASP A 29 -5.09 -8.61 -13.72
C ASP A 29 -4.59 -9.62 -12.68
N ASP A 30 -3.99 -9.15 -11.58
CA ASP A 30 -3.56 -9.98 -10.45
C ASP A 30 -4.20 -9.49 -9.15
N PRO A 31 -5.23 -10.21 -8.64
CA PRO A 31 -5.95 -9.80 -7.44
C PRO A 31 -5.07 -9.72 -6.19
N THR A 32 -3.98 -10.47 -6.13
CA THR A 32 -3.10 -10.54 -4.96
C THR A 32 -1.84 -9.69 -5.07
N PHE A 33 -1.71 -8.92 -6.16
CA PHE A 33 -0.51 -8.13 -6.44
C PHE A 33 -0.19 -7.14 -5.32
N LEU A 34 1.09 -6.98 -5.02
CA LEU A 34 1.60 -5.95 -4.13
C LEU A 34 3.03 -5.61 -4.56
N GLU A 35 3.24 -4.37 -4.98
CA GLU A 35 4.55 -3.85 -5.33
C GLU A 35 4.74 -2.45 -4.74
N VAL A 36 5.94 -2.18 -4.23
CA VAL A 36 6.35 -0.88 -3.70
C VAL A 36 7.70 -0.53 -4.31
N ASP A 37 7.73 0.33 -5.31
CA ASP A 37 8.97 0.82 -5.91
C ASP A 37 9.40 2.11 -5.20
N LEU A 38 10.62 2.09 -4.67
CA LEU A 38 11.25 3.18 -3.91
C LEU A 38 12.41 3.82 -4.67
N GLU A 39 12.75 3.35 -5.88
CA GLU A 39 13.88 3.86 -6.66
C GLU A 39 13.54 5.20 -7.33
N ALA A 40 12.26 5.43 -7.62
CA ALA A 40 11.77 6.68 -8.18
C ALA A 40 11.76 7.82 -7.15
N SER A 41 11.78 9.07 -7.62
CA SER A 41 11.68 10.26 -6.76
C SER A 41 10.36 10.33 -5.98
N VAL A 42 9.30 9.76 -6.54
CA VAL A 42 8.00 9.57 -5.91
C VAL A 42 7.81 8.06 -5.79
N PRO A 43 7.61 7.50 -4.57
CA PRO A 43 7.34 6.08 -4.40
C PRO A 43 6.12 5.64 -5.21
N ARG A 44 6.23 4.51 -5.90
CA ARG A 44 5.13 3.90 -6.64
C ARG A 44 4.61 2.69 -5.90
N VAL A 45 3.30 2.61 -5.71
CA VAL A 45 2.62 1.50 -5.05
C VAL A 45 1.58 0.93 -6.00
N VAL A 46 1.61 -0.38 -6.21
CA VAL A 46 0.65 -1.09 -7.05
C VAL A 46 0.00 -2.17 -6.22
N LEU A 47 -1.33 -2.13 -6.13
CA LEU A 47 -2.13 -3.07 -5.33
C LEU A 47 -3.00 -3.95 -6.23
N GLY A 48 -3.21 -5.20 -5.87
CA GLY A 48 -4.11 -6.10 -6.58
C GLY A 48 -5.58 -5.79 -6.33
N SER A 49 -6.46 -6.22 -7.23
CA SER A 49 -7.90 -5.95 -7.16
C SER A 49 -8.63 -6.52 -5.92
N ASN A 50 -8.02 -7.43 -5.15
CA ASN A 50 -8.58 -7.92 -3.88
C ASN A 50 -8.81 -6.81 -2.84
N ILE A 51 -8.19 -5.64 -3.00
CA ILE A 51 -8.45 -4.50 -2.12
C ILE A 51 -9.92 -4.08 -2.12
N TYR A 52 -10.67 -4.36 -3.19
CA TYR A 52 -12.09 -4.00 -3.31
C TYR A 52 -13.00 -4.95 -2.51
N GLU A 53 -12.61 -6.21 -2.37
CA GLU A 53 -13.44 -7.26 -1.79
C GLU A 53 -13.02 -7.60 -0.35
N TYR A 54 -11.73 -7.43 -0.03
CA TYR A 54 -11.14 -7.86 1.23
C TYR A 54 -10.50 -6.69 1.98
N PRO A 55 -11.23 -6.05 2.93
CA PRO A 55 -10.71 -4.93 3.71
C PRO A 55 -9.42 -5.24 4.47
N GLY A 56 -9.25 -6.48 4.93
CA GLY A 56 -8.02 -6.95 5.58
C GLY A 56 -6.81 -6.90 4.65
N PHE A 57 -6.99 -7.29 3.39
CA PHE A 57 -5.93 -7.23 2.37
C PHE A 57 -5.56 -5.78 2.05
N ALA A 58 -6.55 -4.90 1.87
CA ALA A 58 -6.31 -3.47 1.65
C ALA A 58 -5.54 -2.83 2.81
N ARG A 59 -5.92 -3.15 4.06
CA ARG A 59 -5.21 -2.67 5.25
C ARG A 59 -3.77 -3.18 5.30
N MET A 60 -3.57 -4.48 5.08
CA MET A 60 -2.25 -5.12 5.08
C MET A 60 -1.32 -4.46 4.04
N CYS A 61 -1.79 -4.31 2.81
CA CYS A 61 -1.02 -3.67 1.74
C CYS A 61 -0.61 -2.23 2.09
N LEU A 62 -1.55 -1.47 2.65
CA LEU A 62 -1.29 -0.08 3.05
C LEU A 62 -0.27 0.01 4.19
N GLU A 63 -0.35 -0.87 5.19
CA GLU A 63 0.61 -0.92 6.29
C GLU A 63 2.01 -1.30 5.79
N TYR A 64 2.09 -2.28 4.88
CA TYR A 64 3.35 -2.69 4.26
C TYR A 64 3.98 -1.55 3.46
N ALA A 65 3.18 -0.91 2.60
CA ALA A 65 3.64 0.19 1.75
C ALA A 65 4.09 1.39 2.60
N ALA A 66 3.28 1.79 3.58
CA ALA A 66 3.60 2.92 4.45
C ALA A 66 4.91 2.70 5.23
N ALA A 67 5.10 1.51 5.81
CA ALA A 67 6.32 1.19 6.51
C ALA A 67 7.53 1.12 5.57
N SER A 68 7.40 0.55 4.37
CA SER A 68 8.49 0.51 3.39
C SER A 68 8.91 1.91 2.92
N ILE A 69 7.93 2.80 2.68
CA ILE A 69 8.19 4.19 2.29
C ILE A 69 8.86 4.99 3.41
N ASN A 70 8.44 4.78 4.66
CA ASN A 70 9.00 5.47 5.82
C ASN A 70 10.44 5.03 6.13
N GLU A 71 10.73 3.73 5.98
CA GLU A 71 12.07 3.19 6.19
C GLU A 71 12.99 3.39 4.98
N GLY A 72 12.45 3.79 3.82
CA GLY A 72 13.21 3.96 2.58
C GLY A 72 13.78 2.64 2.02
N ARG A 73 13.19 1.51 2.41
CA ARG A 73 13.55 0.16 1.96
C ARG A 73 12.34 -0.76 2.07
N HIS A 74 12.35 -1.87 1.34
CA HIS A 74 11.41 -2.94 1.60
C HIS A 74 11.56 -3.46 3.03
N ILE A 75 10.44 -3.55 3.74
CA ILE A 75 10.40 -4.24 5.04
C ILE A 75 10.37 -5.76 4.80
N GLY A 76 11.10 -6.49 5.64
CA GLY A 76 11.12 -7.94 5.59
C GLY A 76 9.85 -8.55 6.19
N GLU A 77 9.55 -9.81 5.84
CA GLU A 77 8.37 -10.51 6.35
C GLU A 77 8.28 -10.50 7.89
N LEU A 78 9.40 -10.75 8.58
CA LEU A 78 9.44 -10.77 10.04
C LEU A 78 9.14 -9.38 10.65
N GLU A 79 9.69 -8.31 10.06
CA GLU A 79 9.43 -6.93 10.49
C GLU A 79 7.94 -6.58 10.29
N PHE A 80 7.37 -7.04 9.18
CA PHE A 80 5.96 -6.86 8.88
C PHE A 80 5.04 -7.59 9.87
N HIS A 81 5.35 -8.82 10.26
CA HIS A 81 4.60 -9.53 11.30
C HIS A 81 4.61 -8.80 12.65
N MET A 82 5.74 -8.17 13.02
CA MET A 82 5.81 -7.36 14.24
C MET A 82 4.96 -6.08 14.17
N LEU A 83 4.84 -5.48 12.98
CA LEU A 83 3.96 -4.33 12.74
C LEU A 83 2.49 -4.71 12.88
N LEU A 84 2.07 -5.82 12.27
CA LEU A 84 0.70 -6.33 12.36
C LEU A 84 0.30 -6.67 13.81
N ALA A 85 1.22 -7.21 14.61
CA ALA A 85 0.95 -7.57 16.01
C ALA A 85 0.74 -6.37 16.95
N ARG A 86 1.07 -5.14 16.51
CA ARG A 86 0.95 -3.91 17.31
C ARG A 86 -0.37 -3.15 17.10
N ASN A 87 -1.19 -3.53 16.11
CA ASN A 87 -2.40 -2.82 15.67
C ASN A 87 -3.67 -3.69 15.71
#